data_AF-A0A4P9VQL0-F1
#
_entry.id   AF-A0A4P9VQL0-F1
#
_cell.length_a   1.000
_cell.length_b   1.000
_cell.length_c   1.000
_cell.angle_alpha   90.00
_cell.angle_beta   90.00
_cell.angle_gamma   90.00
#
_symmetry.space_group_name_H-M   'P 1'
#
loop_
_entity.id
_entity.type
_entity.pdbx_description
1 polymer ?
#
loop_
_entity_poly.entity_id
_entity_poly.type
_entity_poly.pdbx_seq_one_letter_code
_entity_poly.pdbx_strand_id
1 'polypeptide(L)' 'MNAEQRLLEARQALHKLRTGDLRASIRDADGAMVTYHKPEDLERYIGQLEAELNQSKQRRAFKFIF' A
#
# COMPACT_ATOMS: atom_id res chain seq x y z
N MET A 1 -1.30 -10.31 -7.07
CA MET A 1 -2.22 -9.30 -6.49
C MET A 1 -1.88 -7.94 -7.08
N ASN A 2 -2.88 -7.16 -7.49
CA ASN A 2 -2.67 -5.82 -8.04
C ASN A 2 -2.32 -4.82 -6.91
N ALA A 3 -1.40 -3.90 -7.17
CA ALA A 3 -0.99 -2.90 -6.20
C ALA A 3 -2.13 -1.94 -5.79
N GLU A 4 -3.13 -1.74 -6.65
CA GLU A 4 -4.38 -1.03 -6.31
C GLU A 4 -5.21 -1.76 -5.25
N GLN A 5 -5.32 -3.09 -5.33
CA GLN A 5 -6.02 -3.87 -4.30
C GLN A 5 -5.29 -3.78 -2.95
N ARG A 6 -3.96 -3.80 -3.01
CA ARG A 6 -3.11 -3.68 -1.82
C ARG A 6 -3.24 -2.30 -1.16
N LEU A 7 -3.37 -1.24 -1.96
CA LEU A 7 -3.64 0.10 -1.45
C LEU A 7 -5.00 0.17 -0.72
N LEU A 8 -6.01 -0.49 -1.28
CA LEU A 8 -7.35 -0.54 -0.69
C LEU A 8 -7.34 -1.29 0.65
N GLU A 9 -6.70 -2.46 0.71
CA GLU A 9 -6.51 -3.22 1.95
C GLU A 9 -5.74 -2.41 2.99
N ALA A 10 -4.66 -1.72 2.58
CA ALA A 10 -3.87 -0.90 3.47
C ALA A 10 -4.68 0.29 4.04
N ARG A 11 -5.50 0.96 3.23
CA ARG A 11 -6.41 2.02 3.72
C ARG A 11 -7.47 1.48 4.68
N GLN A 12 -8.03 0.30 4.41
CA GLN A 12 -8.97 -0.34 5.33
C GLN A 12 -8.31 -0.71 6.66
N ALA A 13 -7.09 -1.24 6.62
CA ALA A 13 -6.28 -1.52 7.79
C ALA A 13 -5.97 -0.25 8.61
N LEU A 14 -5.66 0.87 7.95
CA LEU A 14 -5.45 2.16 8.62
C LEU A 14 -6.71 2.63 9.32
N HIS A 15 -7.85 2.52 8.63
CA HIS A 15 -9.14 2.88 9.19
C HIS A 15 -9.44 2.07 10.44
N LYS A 16 -9.20 0.74 10.42
CA LYS A 16 -9.37 -0.13 11.60
C LYS A 16 -8.50 0.30 12.78
N LEU A 17 -7.20 0.52 12.55
CA LEU A 17 -6.28 1.05 13.58
C LEU A 17 -6.77 2.38 14.16
N ARG A 18 -7.28 3.29 13.31
CA ARG A 18 -7.87 4.56 13.76
C ARG A 18 -9.21 4.40 14.49
N THR A 19 -9.97 3.36 14.20
CA THR A 19 -11.29 3.08 14.82
C THR A 19 -11.14 2.47 16.22
N GLY A 20 -9.93 2.04 16.60
CA GLY A 20 -9.63 1.50 17.92
C GLY A 20 -9.05 0.08 17.91
N ASP A 21 -8.78 -0.50 16.72
CA ASP A 21 -8.04 -1.76 16.65
C ASP A 21 -6.58 -1.55 17.10
N LEU A 22 -6.06 -2.51 17.86
CA LEU A 22 -4.69 -2.49 18.40
C LEU A 22 -3.62 -2.86 17.36
N ARG A 23 -4.02 -3.48 16.24
CA ARG A 23 -3.13 -3.96 15.19
C ARG A 23 -3.90 -4.16 13.89
N ALA A 24 -3.26 -3.91 12.75
CA ALA A 24 -3.81 -4.29 11.46
C ALA A 24 -2.82 -5.13 10.64
N SER A 25 -3.32 -6.20 10.04
CA SER A 25 -2.53 -7.10 9.20
C SER A 25 -2.94 -6.93 7.74
N ILE A 26 -1.95 -6.76 6.86
CA ILE A 26 -2.13 -6.57 5.41
C ILE A 26 -1.35 -7.65 4.67
N ARG A 27 -1.86 -8.10 3.52
CA ARG A 27 -1.16 -9.05 2.64
C ARG A 27 -0.33 -8.32 1.57
N ASP A 28 0.96 -8.63 1.50
CA ASP A 28 1.94 -7.95 0.64
C ASP A 28 2.01 -8.50 -0.81
N ALA A 29 2.92 -7.93 -1.65
CA ALA A 29 3.65 -8.54 -2.78
C ALA A 29 3.36 -10.00 -3.01
N ASP A 30 3.93 -10.65 -2.00
CA ASP A 30 4.45 -11.99 -2.00
C ASP A 30 3.47 -12.95 -1.32
N GLY A 31 2.31 -12.43 -0.87
CA GLY A 31 1.40 -13.16 0.01
C GLY A 31 1.81 -13.13 1.49
N ALA A 32 2.91 -12.45 1.84
CA ALA A 32 3.34 -12.25 3.22
C ALA A 32 2.31 -11.42 4.01
N MET A 33 2.00 -11.85 5.23
CA MET A 33 1.19 -11.06 6.16
C MET A 33 2.11 -10.11 6.93
N VAL A 34 1.97 -8.81 6.68
CA VAL A 34 2.67 -7.78 7.43
C VAL A 34 1.70 -7.21 8.46
N THR A 35 2.09 -7.27 9.74
CA THR A 35 1.27 -6.75 10.85
C THR A 35 1.86 -5.44 11.34
N TYR A 36 1.01 -4.43 11.40
CA TYR A 36 1.37 -3.09 11.80
C TYR A 36 0.65 -2.73 13.10
N HIS A 37 1.40 -2.12 14.02
CA HIS A 37 0.92 -1.70 15.33
C HIS A 37 0.71 -0.19 15.40
N LYS A 38 1.35 0.58 14.52
CA LYS A 38 1.23 2.05 14.48
C LYS A 38 0.57 2.47 13.16
N PRO A 39 -0.38 3.40 13.21
CA PRO A 39 -1.00 3.95 12.01
C PRO A 39 0.02 4.70 11.12
N GLU A 40 1.03 5.34 11.74
CA GLU A 40 2.07 6.11 11.03
C GLU A 40 2.92 5.24 10.09
N ASP A 41 3.27 4.02 10.52
CA ASP A 41 4.02 3.05 9.69
C ASP A 41 3.18 2.61 8.48
N LEU A 42 1.86 2.44 8.68
CA LEU A 42 0.93 2.13 7.61
C LEU A 42 0.78 3.27 6.61
N GLU A 43 0.68 4.51 7.11
CA GLU A 43 0.57 5.72 6.27
C GLU A 43 1.82 5.89 5.39
N ARG A 44 3.02 5.66 5.95
CA ARG A 44 4.27 5.65 5.14
C ARG A 44 4.26 4.56 4.08
N TYR A 45 3.84 3.35 4.43
CA TYR A 45 3.78 2.23 3.50
C TYR A 45 2.78 2.49 2.35
N ILE A 46 1.61 3.04 2.66
CA ILE A 46 0.62 3.48 1.65
C ILE A 46 1.23 4.54 0.74
N GLY A 47 1.87 5.57 1.31
CA GLY A 47 2.52 6.62 0.51
C GLY A 47 3.61 6.09 -0.41
N GLN A 48 4.39 5.10 0.05
CA GLN A 48 5.38 4.43 -0.78
C GLN A 48 4.74 3.62 -1.91
N LEU A 49 3.67 2.86 -1.62
CA LEU A 49 2.90 2.14 -2.64
C LEU A 49 2.30 3.08 -3.69
N GLU A 50 1.71 4.23 -3.29
CA GLU A 50 1.19 5.23 -4.24
C GLU A 50 2.31 5.79 -5.13
N ALA A 51 3.48 6.09 -4.55
CA ALA A 51 4.63 6.58 -5.28
C ALA A 51 5.17 5.53 -6.29
N GLU A 52 5.31 4.27 -5.88
CA GLU A 52 5.75 3.17 -6.75
C GLU A 52 4.74 2.90 -7.89
N LEU A 53 3.44 2.99 -7.59
CA LEU A 53 2.38 2.85 -8.58
C LEU A 53 2.47 3.96 -9.64
N ASN A 54 2.62 5.21 -9.18
CA ASN A 54 2.70 6.39 -10.04
C ASN A 54 4.00 6.38 -10.89
N GLN A 55 5.13 6.03 -10.28
CA GLN A 55 6.42 5.91 -10.96
C GLN A 55 6.42 4.78 -12.00
N SER A 56 5.79 3.65 -11.70
CA SER A 56 5.62 2.54 -12.67
C SER A 56 4.76 2.97 -13.87
N LYS A 57 3.73 3.78 -13.64
CA LYS A 57 2.89 4.37 -14.69
C LYS A 57 3.69 5.34 -15.56
N GLN A 58 4.50 6.20 -14.93
CA GLN A 58 5.33 7.18 -15.60
C GLN A 58 6.43 6.52 -16.45
N ARG A 59 7.10 5.47 -15.97
CA ARG A 59 8.11 4.71 -16.75
C ARG A 59 7.54 4.05 -18.00
N ARG A 60 6.28 3.58 -17.97
CA ARG A 60 5.62 3.02 -19.16
C ARG A 60 5.26 4.10 -20.18
N ALA A 61 4.92 5.31 -19.75
CA ALA A 61 4.58 6.42 -20.65
C ALA A 61 5.79 6.86 -21.51
N PHE A 62 7.01 6.82 -20.98
CA PHE A 62 8.21 7.20 -21.72
C PHE A 62 8.70 6.16 -22.74
N LYS A 63 8.25 4.90 -22.67
CA LYS A 63 8.70 3.85 -23.59
C LYS A 63 7.95 3.80 -24.92
N PHE A 64 6.95 4.64 -25.12
CA PHE A 64 6.16 4.73 -26.35
C PHE A 64 6.59 5.88 -27.30
N ILE A 65 7.70 6.56 -27.02
CA ILE A 65 8.16 7.74 -27.80
C ILE A 65 9.51 7.48 -28.52
N PHE A 66 9.85 6.23 -28.83
CA PHE A 66 10.99 5.89 -29.69
C PHE A 66 10.57 4.98 -30.82
#